data_AF-A0AA88L4Q6-F1
#
_entry.id   AF-A0AA88L4Q6-F1
#
_cell.length_a   1.000
_cell.length_b   1.000
_cell.length_c   1.000
_cell.angle_alpha   90.00
_cell.angle_beta   90.00
_cell.angle_gamma   90.00
#
_symmetry.space_group_name_H-M   'P 1'
#
loop_
_entity.id
_entity.type
_entity.pdbx_description
1 polymer ?
#
loop_
_entity_poly.entity_id
_entity_poly.type
_entity_poly.pdbx_seq_one_letter_code
_entity_poly.pdbx_strand_id
1 'polypeptide(L)'
;MACYEHILVERKGEKQNVALITLNRPKAFNALCDGLMKEVSNALDSMENDSGIGAIVITGSERAFAAGADIKEMKDRRFEECYSGNFLNHWNRVSSCKKPVIAAVNGYALGGGCELAMMCDIIYAGDKAKFGQPEINLGTIPGAGGTQRLIRSVGKSKAMEMCLTGNQITSEEAEKFGLVSKVFPAAELVDEAIKSAEKIASHSQLIVAMCKEAVNNAYEMSLTEGLHFEKRLFHTTFATACGSCYQLELTAIYRIKGCFEVYNFNVYFWVKHSRLLRQLAHSEDLLRCPPAGHEPCLLSSSVSIQEGRESVQLMLYWAVFTVY
;
A
#
# COMPACT_ATOMS: atom_id res chain seq x y z
N MET A 1 -9.41 -12.05 19.95
CA MET A 1 -8.57 -10.86 19.74
C MET A 1 -7.43 -10.93 20.72
N ALA A 2 -6.18 -10.75 20.28
CA ALA A 2 -5.07 -10.60 21.22
C ALA A 2 -5.36 -9.42 22.15
N CYS A 3 -5.20 -9.61 23.46
CA CYS A 3 -5.35 -8.54 24.42
C CYS A 3 -4.00 -7.83 24.51
N TYR A 4 -3.93 -6.62 23.99
CA TYR A 4 -2.74 -5.77 24.01
C TYR A 4 -2.78 -4.85 25.23
N GLU A 5 -1.62 -4.58 25.83
CA GLU A 5 -1.48 -3.71 26.99
C GLU A 5 -1.23 -2.24 26.57
N HIS A 6 -0.44 -2.02 25.53
CA HIS A 6 0.10 -0.72 25.13
C HIS A 6 -0.52 -0.16 23.86
N ILE A 7 -1.35 -0.93 23.15
CA ILE A 7 -2.08 -0.48 21.97
C ILE A 7 -3.55 -0.91 22.03
N LEU A 8 -4.39 -0.20 21.27
CA LEU A 8 -5.76 -0.60 20.96
C LEU A 8 -5.85 -0.90 19.46
N VAL A 9 -6.57 -1.95 19.08
CA VAL A 9 -6.75 -2.34 17.68
C VAL A 9 -8.24 -2.46 17.38
N GLU A 10 -8.70 -1.70 16.40
CA GLU A 10 -10.10 -1.66 15.96
C GLU A 10 -10.20 -1.87 14.44
N ARG A 11 -11.31 -2.43 13.97
CA ARG A 11 -11.69 -2.35 12.56
C ARG A 11 -12.51 -1.07 12.34
N LYS A 12 -12.19 -0.36 11.27
CA LYS A 12 -12.84 0.91 10.88
C LYS A 12 -13.17 0.88 9.39
N GLY A 13 -13.87 1.93 8.96
CA GLY A 13 -14.43 2.07 7.63
C GLY A 13 -15.81 1.43 7.50
N GLU A 14 -16.55 1.83 6.47
CA GLU A 14 -17.88 1.34 6.12
C GLU A 14 -17.87 -0.18 5.93
N LYS A 15 -16.78 -0.72 5.37
CA LYS A 15 -16.61 -2.16 5.09
C LYS A 15 -15.80 -2.90 6.15
N GLN A 16 -15.41 -2.25 7.26
CA GLN A 16 -14.58 -2.85 8.30
C GLN A 16 -13.26 -3.44 7.76
N ASN A 17 -12.70 -2.79 6.73
CA ASN A 17 -11.53 -3.23 5.97
C ASN A 17 -10.27 -2.40 6.23
N VAL A 18 -10.33 -1.49 7.20
CA VAL A 18 -9.19 -0.72 7.70
C VAL A 18 -8.92 -1.12 9.15
N ALA A 19 -7.67 -1.40 9.48
CA ALA A 19 -7.25 -1.61 10.86
C ALA A 19 -6.75 -0.28 11.45
N LEU A 20 -7.32 0.15 12.56
CA LEU A 20 -6.86 1.30 13.33
C LEU A 20 -6.07 0.81 14.56
N ILE A 21 -4.78 1.13 14.60
CA ILE A 21 -3.90 0.90 15.75
C ILE A 21 -3.72 2.22 16.49
N THR A 22 -4.18 2.29 17.73
CA THR A 22 -4.01 3.46 18.60
C THR A 22 -2.98 3.17 19.67
N LEU A 23 -1.89 3.95 19.72
CA LEU A 23 -0.90 3.87 20.80
C LEU A 23 -1.54 4.31 22.12
N ASN A 24 -1.42 3.48 23.15
CA ASN A 24 -2.17 3.59 24.40
C ASN A 24 -1.25 3.51 25.64
N ARG A 25 -0.31 4.44 25.73
CA ARG A 25 0.45 4.74 26.96
C ARG A 25 0.26 6.21 27.36
N PRO A 26 -0.98 6.65 27.67
CA PRO A 26 -1.30 8.08 27.85
C PRO A 26 -0.51 8.74 28.98
N LYS A 27 -0.21 8.01 30.07
CA LYS A 27 0.60 8.51 31.19
C LYS A 27 2.06 8.83 30.80
N ALA A 28 2.55 8.23 29.72
CA ALA A 28 3.89 8.41 29.19
C ALA A 28 3.89 9.15 27.84
N PHE A 29 2.79 9.81 27.48
CA PHE A 29 2.64 10.49 26.18
C PHE A 29 2.98 9.57 24.98
N ASN A 30 2.62 8.29 25.09
CA ASN A 30 2.93 7.28 24.09
C ASN A 30 4.43 7.15 23.76
N ALA A 31 5.31 7.43 24.73
CA ALA A 31 6.73 7.12 24.58
C ALA A 31 6.91 5.66 24.17
N LEU A 32 7.77 5.40 23.19
CA LEU A 32 7.96 4.07 22.61
C LEU A 32 8.86 3.23 23.51
N CYS A 33 8.31 2.14 24.04
CA CYS A 33 9.05 1.10 24.75
C CYS A 33 9.10 -0.19 23.92
N ASP A 34 9.99 -1.11 24.30
CA ASP A 34 10.14 -2.42 23.65
C ASP A 34 8.82 -3.22 23.61
N GLY A 35 8.06 -3.21 24.72
CA GLY A 35 6.75 -3.86 24.78
C GLY A 35 5.76 -3.29 23.77
N LEU A 36 5.64 -1.96 23.67
CA LEU A 36 4.74 -1.31 22.72
C LEU A 36 5.10 -1.65 21.28
N MET A 37 6.39 -1.59 20.92
CA MET A 37 6.83 -1.86 19.56
C MET A 37 6.68 -3.34 19.18
N LYS A 38 6.81 -4.27 20.14
CA LYS A 38 6.45 -5.67 19.94
C LYS A 38 4.96 -5.85 19.69
N GLU A 39 4.10 -5.18 20.44
CA GLU A 39 2.65 -5.24 20.21
C GLU A 39 2.23 -4.66 18.86
N VAL A 40 2.81 -3.52 18.47
CA VAL A 40 2.60 -2.95 17.12
C VAL A 40 3.05 -3.96 16.06
N SER A 41 4.22 -4.57 16.21
CA SER A 41 4.72 -5.59 15.27
C SER A 41 3.76 -6.78 15.15
N ASN A 42 3.31 -7.32 16.28
CA ASN A 42 2.37 -8.43 16.33
C ASN A 42 1.01 -8.07 15.70
N ALA A 43 0.52 -6.85 15.94
CA ALA A 43 -0.70 -6.36 15.32
C ALA A 43 -0.54 -6.25 13.79
N LEU A 44 0.57 -5.71 13.30
CA LEU A 44 0.88 -5.64 11.87
C LEU A 44 0.93 -7.03 11.24
N ASP A 45 1.58 -8.01 11.88
CA ASP A 45 1.63 -9.38 11.38
C ASP A 45 0.24 -10.01 11.32
N SER A 46 -0.60 -9.80 12.34
CA SER A 46 -1.97 -10.26 12.33
C SER A 46 -2.78 -9.60 11.21
N MET A 47 -2.64 -8.29 11.00
CA MET A 47 -3.38 -7.56 9.98
C MET A 47 -2.89 -7.90 8.58
N GLU A 48 -1.59 -8.15 8.38
CA GLU A 48 -1.03 -8.53 7.09
C GLU A 48 -1.59 -9.87 6.60
N ASN A 49 -1.77 -10.84 7.51
CA ASN A 49 -2.36 -12.15 7.22
C ASN A 49 -3.89 -12.15 7.07
N ASP A 50 -4.56 -11.05 7.44
CA ASP A 50 -6.02 -10.95 7.39
C ASP A 50 -6.51 -10.41 6.03
N SER A 51 -7.08 -11.26 5.18
CA SER A 51 -7.58 -10.84 3.86
C SER A 51 -8.71 -9.81 3.90
N GLY A 52 -9.36 -9.62 5.05
CA GLY A 52 -10.39 -8.61 5.24
C GLY A 52 -9.86 -7.19 5.46
N ILE A 53 -8.56 -7.03 5.77
CA ILE A 53 -7.92 -5.73 5.95
C ILE A 53 -7.14 -5.35 4.70
N GLY A 54 -7.37 -4.15 4.14
CA GLY A 54 -6.63 -3.65 2.98
C GLY A 54 -5.62 -2.55 3.29
N ALA A 55 -5.79 -1.85 4.41
CA ALA A 55 -4.87 -0.80 4.85
C ALA A 55 -4.90 -0.64 6.37
N ILE A 56 -3.85 -0.03 6.91
CA ILE A 56 -3.64 0.14 8.34
C ILE A 56 -3.45 1.63 8.64
N VAL A 57 -4.07 2.13 9.69
CA VAL A 57 -3.84 3.47 10.24
C VAL A 57 -3.23 3.32 11.62
N ILE A 58 -2.11 4.00 11.87
CA ILE A 58 -1.50 4.11 13.19
C ILE A 58 -1.73 5.54 13.70
N THR A 59 -2.24 5.68 14.91
CA THR A 59 -2.43 6.97 15.57
C THR A 59 -2.08 6.90 17.06
N GLY A 60 -2.11 8.04 17.74
CA GLY A 60 -1.97 8.11 19.19
C GLY A 60 -3.13 8.87 19.81
N SER A 61 -2.83 9.65 20.85
CA SER A 61 -3.81 10.53 21.50
C SER A 61 -3.84 11.93 20.86
N GLU A 62 -4.83 12.74 21.21
CA GLU A 62 -4.89 14.15 20.80
C GLU A 62 -3.64 14.95 21.20
N ARG A 63 -3.04 14.62 22.35
CA ARG A 63 -1.88 15.34 22.90
C ARG A 63 -0.56 14.82 22.36
N ALA A 64 -0.47 13.54 22.02
CA ALA A 64 0.73 12.94 21.49
C ALA A 64 0.40 11.71 20.65
N PHE A 65 0.92 11.70 19.42
CA PHE A 65 1.11 10.50 18.64
C PHE A 65 2.08 9.59 19.41
N ALA A 66 3.32 10.04 19.59
CA ALA A 66 4.35 9.44 20.43
C ALA A 66 5.44 10.46 20.77
N ALA A 67 5.69 10.70 22.05
CA ALA A 67 6.68 11.67 22.52
C ALA A 67 8.01 11.00 22.91
N GLY A 68 8.75 10.51 21.92
CA GLY A 68 10.09 9.92 22.11
C GLY A 68 10.08 8.43 22.43
N ALA A 69 11.24 7.93 22.84
CA ALA A 69 11.42 6.58 23.38
C ALA A 69 11.39 6.59 24.91
N ASP A 70 11.12 5.44 25.53
CA ASP A 70 11.11 5.31 26.98
C ASP A 70 12.54 5.37 27.54
N ILE A 71 12.94 6.54 28.03
CA ILE A 71 14.29 6.81 28.55
C ILE A 71 14.65 5.83 29.69
N LYS A 72 13.66 5.34 30.45
CA LYS A 72 13.93 4.37 31.54
C LYS A 72 14.49 3.06 31.02
N GLU A 73 14.10 2.64 29.81
CA GLU A 73 14.63 1.43 29.17
C GLU A 73 16.01 1.64 28.51
N MET A 74 16.45 2.89 28.38
CA MET A 74 17.67 3.25 27.65
C MET A 74 18.79 3.74 28.56
N LYS A 75 18.48 4.36 29.70
CA LYS A 75 19.44 5.08 30.57
C LYS A 75 20.63 4.23 31.01
N ASP A 76 20.39 2.97 31.36
CA ASP A 76 21.42 2.11 31.98
C ASP A 76 22.08 1.16 30.97
N ARG A 77 21.76 1.27 29.67
CA ARG A 77 22.34 0.42 28.63
C ARG A 77 23.78 0.78 28.34
N ARG A 78 24.60 -0.25 28.10
CA ARG A 78 26.00 -0.07 27.71
C ARG A 78 26.24 -0.33 26.23
N PHE A 79 27.31 0.24 25.68
CA PHE A 79 27.66 0.11 24.26
C PHE A 79 27.75 -1.35 23.82
N GLU A 80 28.46 -2.19 24.58
CA GLU A 80 28.67 -3.60 24.26
C GLU A 80 27.35 -4.39 24.23
N GLU A 81 26.38 -4.07 25.10
CA GLU A 81 25.07 -4.72 25.14
C GLU A 81 24.21 -4.32 23.95
N CYS A 82 24.23 -3.03 23.59
CA CYS A 82 23.53 -2.52 22.42
C CYS A 82 24.13 -3.06 21.12
N TYR A 83 25.46 -3.11 21.02
CA TYR A 83 26.19 -3.54 19.83
C TYR A 83 26.15 -5.06 19.61
N SER A 84 26.28 -5.85 20.68
CA SER A 84 26.19 -7.31 20.59
C SER A 84 24.75 -7.83 20.55
N GLY A 85 23.80 -7.03 21.02
CA GLY A 85 22.36 -7.33 20.99
C GLY A 85 21.66 -6.84 19.72
N ASN A 86 20.33 -6.98 19.71
CA ASN A 86 19.45 -6.53 18.63
C ASN A 86 18.64 -5.28 19.04
N PHE A 87 19.26 -4.36 19.78
CA PHE A 87 18.57 -3.15 20.25
C PHE A 87 17.97 -2.37 19.08
N LEU A 88 16.70 -1.96 19.20
CA LEU A 88 15.87 -1.29 18.18
C LEU A 88 15.60 -2.08 16.88
N ASN A 89 16.21 -3.24 16.64
CA ASN A 89 16.05 -3.95 15.36
C ASN A 89 14.59 -4.29 15.04
N HIS A 90 13.80 -4.68 16.05
CA HIS A 90 12.39 -5.01 15.89
C HIS A 90 11.49 -3.80 15.55
N TRP A 91 11.98 -2.56 15.71
CA TRP A 91 11.19 -1.36 15.42
C TRP A 91 10.96 -1.17 13.91
N ASN A 92 11.80 -1.77 13.07
CA ASN A 92 11.72 -1.66 11.63
C ASN A 92 10.50 -2.38 11.02
N ARG A 93 9.75 -3.17 11.80
CA ARG A 93 8.63 -3.98 11.30
C ARG A 93 7.60 -3.15 10.53
N VAL A 94 7.30 -1.93 10.98
CA VAL A 94 6.36 -1.00 10.32
C VAL A 94 6.76 -0.74 8.86
N SER A 95 8.04 -0.45 8.63
CA SER A 95 8.57 -0.16 7.29
C SER A 95 8.59 -1.37 6.33
N SER A 96 8.50 -2.59 6.86
CA SER A 96 8.47 -3.83 6.08
C SER A 96 7.05 -4.41 5.93
N CYS A 97 6.02 -3.74 6.45
CA CYS A 97 4.64 -4.20 6.28
C CYS A 97 4.24 -4.17 4.81
N LYS A 98 3.70 -5.26 4.27
CA LYS A 98 3.27 -5.31 2.86
C LYS A 98 2.02 -4.49 2.60
N LYS A 99 1.15 -4.37 3.61
CA LYS A 99 -0.04 -3.54 3.52
C LYS A 99 0.34 -2.06 3.71
N PRO A 100 -0.37 -1.13 3.07
CA PRO A 100 -0.14 0.30 3.30
C PRO A 100 -0.46 0.69 4.73
N VAL A 101 0.40 1.52 5.30
CA VAL A 101 0.33 2.05 6.66
C VAL A 101 0.31 3.57 6.60
N ILE A 102 -0.73 4.18 7.17
CA ILE A 102 -0.88 5.63 7.29
C ILE A 102 -0.64 6.03 8.74
N ALA A 103 0.28 6.96 8.99
CA ALA A 103 0.40 7.63 10.28
C ALA A 103 -0.59 8.81 10.33
N ALA A 104 -1.53 8.78 11.27
CA ALA A 104 -2.40 9.90 11.61
C ALA A 104 -1.85 10.58 12.88
N VAL A 105 -1.05 11.63 12.68
CA VAL A 105 -0.27 12.27 13.74
C VAL A 105 -1.00 13.48 14.33
N ASN A 106 -1.48 13.34 15.56
CA ASN A 106 -1.95 14.44 16.40
C ASN A 106 -0.93 14.76 17.51
N GLY A 107 -0.82 16.04 17.88
CA GLY A 107 0.08 16.49 18.94
C GLY A 107 1.56 16.14 18.70
N TYR A 108 2.27 15.74 19.74
CA TYR A 108 3.71 15.46 19.66
C TYR A 108 4.05 14.15 18.94
N ALA A 109 4.88 14.25 17.89
CA ALA A 109 5.63 13.16 17.29
C ALA A 109 7.13 13.52 17.37
N LEU A 110 7.76 13.15 18.49
CA LEU A 110 9.13 13.56 18.80
C LEU A 110 10.04 12.35 18.86
N GLY A 111 11.28 12.50 18.40
CA GLY A 111 12.30 11.48 18.42
C GLY A 111 11.83 10.16 17.81
N GLY A 112 11.88 9.07 18.57
CA GLY A 112 11.29 7.77 18.22
C GLY A 112 9.86 7.84 17.66
N GLY A 113 9.00 8.74 18.15
CA GLY A 113 7.65 8.94 17.60
C GLY A 113 7.63 9.58 16.21
N CYS A 114 8.55 10.52 15.94
CA CYS A 114 8.76 11.06 14.59
C CYS A 114 9.33 9.97 13.67
N GLU A 115 10.24 9.14 14.18
CA GLU A 115 10.83 8.02 13.44
C GLU A 115 9.79 6.97 13.07
N LEU A 116 8.89 6.62 14.00
CA LEU A 116 7.74 5.74 13.76
C LEU A 116 6.81 6.29 12.68
N ALA A 117 6.49 7.59 12.74
CA ALA A 117 5.67 8.23 11.70
C ALA A 117 6.34 8.11 10.32
N MET A 118 7.66 8.35 10.24
CA MET A 118 8.44 8.21 8.99
C MET A 118 8.63 6.76 8.52
N MET A 119 8.35 5.76 9.36
CA MET A 119 8.32 4.36 8.91
C MET A 119 7.01 4.00 8.19
N CYS A 120 5.96 4.81 8.36
CA CYS A 120 4.70 4.63 7.63
C CYS A 120 4.82 5.15 6.20
N ASP A 121 3.95 4.70 5.30
CA ASP A 121 4.01 5.07 3.88
C ASP A 121 3.47 6.49 3.62
N ILE A 122 2.47 6.89 4.41
CA ILE A 122 1.80 8.19 4.31
C ILE A 122 1.72 8.78 5.71
N ILE A 123 2.04 10.07 5.83
CA ILE A 123 1.85 10.82 7.07
C ILE A 123 0.79 11.90 6.82
N TYR A 124 -0.29 11.84 7.58
CA TYR A 124 -1.23 12.95 7.73
C TYR A 124 -1.07 13.55 9.13
N ALA A 125 -1.17 14.86 9.22
CA ALA A 125 -0.98 15.58 10.48
C ALA A 125 -2.22 16.40 10.83
N GLY A 126 -2.52 16.49 12.13
CA GLY A 126 -3.40 17.51 12.65
C GLY A 126 -2.70 18.87 12.67
N ASP A 127 -3.46 19.95 12.55
CA ASP A 127 -3.01 21.35 12.67
C ASP A 127 -2.23 21.69 13.97
N LYS A 128 -2.36 20.85 15.00
CA LYS A 128 -1.64 20.96 16.28
C LYS A 128 -0.41 20.05 16.37
N ALA A 129 -0.08 19.31 15.32
CA ALA A 129 1.03 18.38 15.36
C ALA A 129 2.38 19.09 15.43
N LYS A 130 3.32 18.47 16.14
CA LYS A 130 4.72 18.93 16.23
C LYS A 130 5.66 17.77 15.97
N PHE A 131 6.61 17.97 15.06
CA PHE A 131 7.61 16.99 14.66
C PHE A 131 9.00 17.44 15.08
N GLY A 132 9.87 16.53 15.53
CA GLY A 132 11.23 16.88 15.92
C GLY A 132 12.11 15.68 16.26
N GLN A 133 13.42 15.91 16.31
CA GLN A 133 14.45 14.93 16.67
C GLN A 133 15.29 15.48 17.85
N PRO A 134 14.73 15.55 19.08
CA PRO A 134 15.36 16.20 20.22
C PRO A 134 16.39 15.33 20.97
N GLU A 135 16.81 14.19 20.42
CA GLU A 135 17.76 13.25 21.02
C GLU A 135 19.08 13.91 21.47
N ILE A 136 19.51 14.96 20.78
CA ILE A 136 20.72 15.71 21.12
C ILE A 136 20.66 16.29 22.54
N ASN A 137 19.47 16.65 23.03
CA ASN A 137 19.25 17.15 24.38
C ASN A 137 19.46 16.07 25.47
N LEU A 138 19.43 14.79 25.07
CA LEU A 138 19.73 13.65 25.92
C LEU A 138 21.17 13.16 25.76
N GLY A 139 21.99 13.82 24.92
CA GLY A 139 23.36 13.42 24.63
C GLY A 139 23.46 12.21 23.70
N THR A 140 22.44 11.96 22.86
CA THR A 140 22.43 10.87 21.88
C THR A 140 21.93 11.38 20.51
N ILE A 141 21.79 10.48 19.54
CA ILE A 141 21.28 10.76 18.19
C ILE A 141 20.04 9.92 17.89
N PRO A 142 19.23 10.28 16.87
CA PRO A 142 18.15 9.42 16.40
C PRO A 142 18.66 8.04 16.01
N GLY A 143 18.02 6.99 16.56
CA GLY A 143 18.48 5.61 16.47
C GLY A 143 17.56 4.67 15.68
N ALA A 144 16.34 5.10 15.34
CA ALA A 144 15.36 4.32 14.58
C ALA A 144 15.17 4.87 13.14
N GLY A 145 16.17 5.61 12.63
CA GLY A 145 16.23 6.08 11.25
C GLY A 145 15.95 7.57 11.06
N GLY A 146 15.86 8.37 12.11
CA GLY A 146 15.63 9.81 12.04
C GLY A 146 16.71 10.55 11.26
N THR A 147 17.97 10.12 11.35
CA THR A 147 19.07 10.69 10.54
C THR A 147 19.04 10.27 9.07
N GLN A 148 18.23 9.27 8.71
CA GLN A 148 18.20 8.67 7.37
C GLN A 148 16.91 9.01 6.62
N ARG A 149 15.75 8.85 7.25
CA ARG A 149 14.44 9.12 6.65
C ARG A 149 14.16 10.61 6.59
N LEU A 150 14.44 11.35 7.66
CA LEU A 150 14.16 12.79 7.71
C LEU A 150 14.88 13.55 6.60
N ILE A 151 16.18 13.29 6.41
CA ILE A 151 16.97 13.95 5.36
C ILE A 151 16.45 13.66 3.95
N ARG A 152 15.88 12.47 3.72
CA ARG A 152 15.27 12.08 2.43
C ARG A 152 13.93 12.76 2.20
N SER A 153 13.27 13.26 3.24
CA SER A 153 12.04 14.06 3.15
C SER A 153 12.35 15.56 3.05
N VAL A 154 13.02 16.13 4.06
CA VAL A 154 13.11 17.60 4.23
C VAL A 154 14.42 18.22 3.73
N GLY A 155 15.34 17.39 3.23
CA GLY A 155 16.66 17.82 2.78
C GLY A 155 17.67 18.08 3.92
N LYS A 156 18.95 18.21 3.54
CA LYS A 156 20.08 18.23 4.48
C LYS A 156 19.99 19.35 5.52
N SER A 157 19.75 20.58 5.09
CA SER A 157 19.82 21.75 5.98
C SER A 157 18.77 21.68 7.09
N LYS A 158 17.51 21.40 6.71
CA LYS A 158 16.41 21.31 7.68
C LYS A 158 16.54 20.09 8.60
N ALA A 159 16.97 18.94 8.07
CA ALA A 159 17.23 17.77 8.89
C ALA A 159 18.35 18.03 9.92
N MET A 160 19.44 18.68 9.51
CA MET A 160 20.52 19.07 10.43
C MET A 160 20.05 20.07 11.47
N GLU A 161 19.27 21.08 11.09
CA GLU A 161 18.70 22.04 12.04
C GLU A 161 17.87 21.31 13.10
N MET A 162 16.95 20.43 12.69
CA MET A 162 16.11 19.66 13.63
C MET A 162 16.96 18.77 14.55
N CYS A 163 17.89 17.98 14.00
CA CYS A 163 18.69 17.02 14.79
C CYS A 163 19.75 17.69 15.67
N LEU A 164 20.37 18.79 15.25
CA LEU A 164 21.46 19.43 15.98
C LEU A 164 20.98 20.47 16.99
N THR A 165 19.82 21.08 16.76
CA THR A 165 19.22 22.02 17.73
C THR A 165 18.19 21.36 18.64
N GLY A 166 17.63 20.22 18.22
CA GLY A 166 16.49 19.59 18.89
C GLY A 166 15.18 20.36 18.74
N ASN A 167 15.13 21.39 17.88
CA ASN A 167 13.93 22.19 17.64
C ASN A 167 12.84 21.38 16.92
N GLN A 168 11.60 21.77 17.20
CA GLN A 168 10.40 21.18 16.61
C GLN A 168 9.90 22.04 15.44
N ILE A 169 9.26 21.39 14.46
CA ILE A 169 8.53 22.07 13.38
C ILE A 169 7.03 21.83 13.53
N THR A 170 6.25 22.78 12.99
CA THR A 170 4.79 22.69 12.87
C THR A 170 4.35 21.67 11.82
N SER A 171 3.07 21.29 11.84
CA SER A 171 2.43 20.50 10.77
C SER A 171 2.54 21.16 9.40
N GLU A 172 2.36 22.47 9.33
CA GLU A 172 2.39 23.27 8.11
C GLU A 172 3.81 23.33 7.53
N GLU A 173 4.82 23.50 8.38
CA GLU A 173 6.22 23.39 7.96
C GLU A 173 6.54 21.97 7.50
N ALA A 174 6.10 20.94 8.24
CA ALA A 174 6.32 19.56 7.89
C ALA A 174 5.72 19.20 6.51
N GLU A 175 4.52 19.71 6.20
CA GLU A 175 3.90 19.58 4.88
C GLU A 175 4.72 20.31 3.80
N LYS A 176 5.10 21.57 4.08
CA LYS A 176 5.91 22.38 3.15
C LYS A 176 7.25 21.73 2.79
N PHE A 177 7.88 21.04 3.74
CA PHE A 177 9.13 20.32 3.53
C PHE A 177 8.95 18.89 3.01
N GLY A 178 7.72 18.43 2.77
CA GLY A 178 7.45 17.09 2.22
C GLY A 178 7.59 15.94 3.23
N LEU A 179 7.64 16.24 4.53
CA LEU A 179 7.58 15.21 5.58
C LEU A 179 6.13 14.72 5.78
N VAL A 180 5.17 15.63 5.68
CA VAL A 180 3.73 15.34 5.82
C VAL A 180 3.05 15.48 4.46
N SER A 181 2.15 14.56 4.13
CA SER A 181 1.43 14.60 2.86
C SER A 181 0.28 15.62 2.86
N LYS A 182 -0.44 15.75 3.99
CA LYS A 182 -1.55 16.68 4.19
C LYS A 182 -1.75 17.04 5.66
N VAL A 183 -2.19 18.27 5.91
CA VAL A 183 -2.65 18.75 7.22
C VAL A 183 -4.18 18.83 7.25
N PHE A 184 -4.78 18.38 8.35
CA PHE A 184 -6.21 18.44 8.63
C PHE A 184 -6.47 19.13 9.98
N PRO A 185 -7.69 19.64 10.22
CA PRO A 185 -8.10 19.95 11.59
C PRO A 185 -7.91 18.72 12.50
N ALA A 186 -7.30 18.89 13.67
CA ALA A 186 -6.94 17.76 14.54
C ALA A 186 -8.11 16.80 14.87
N ALA A 187 -9.34 17.32 14.94
CA ALA A 187 -10.55 16.55 15.21
C ALA A 187 -11.00 15.67 14.03
N GLU A 188 -10.62 16.01 12.80
CA GLU A 188 -11.03 15.30 11.58
C GLU A 188 -9.94 14.33 11.08
N LEU A 189 -8.70 14.49 11.56
CA LEU A 189 -7.52 13.78 11.07
C LEU A 189 -7.70 12.26 10.95
N VAL A 190 -8.20 11.61 12.00
CA VAL A 190 -8.29 10.14 12.04
C VAL A 190 -9.35 9.66 11.05
N ASP A 191 -10.47 10.36 10.95
CA ASP A 191 -11.54 10.03 10.00
C ASP A 191 -11.07 10.21 8.56
N GLU A 192 -10.33 11.28 8.26
CA GLU A 192 -9.74 11.51 6.94
C GLU A 192 -8.66 10.47 6.59
N ALA A 193 -7.86 10.04 7.57
CA ALA A 193 -6.90 8.95 7.39
C ALA A 193 -7.62 7.63 7.08
N ILE A 194 -8.72 7.33 7.78
CA ILE A 194 -9.55 6.14 7.53
C ILE A 194 -10.15 6.19 6.13
N LYS A 195 -10.72 7.33 5.70
CA LYS A 195 -11.28 7.49 4.34
C LYS A 195 -10.24 7.19 3.25
N SER A 196 -9.03 7.72 3.40
CA SER A 196 -7.92 7.42 2.48
C SER A 196 -7.52 5.94 2.53
N ALA A 197 -7.47 5.34 3.71
CA ALA A 197 -7.19 3.92 3.88
C ALA A 197 -8.28 3.03 3.26
N GLU A 198 -9.55 3.40 3.34
CA GLU A 198 -10.66 2.68 2.69
C GLU A 198 -10.56 2.74 1.17
N LYS A 199 -10.18 3.90 0.63
CA LYS A 199 -9.93 4.06 -0.80
C LYS A 199 -8.82 3.11 -1.25
N ILE A 200 -7.70 3.06 -0.52
CA ILE A 200 -6.61 2.10 -0.78
C ILE A 200 -7.11 0.66 -0.70
N ALA A 201 -7.87 0.34 0.35
CA ALA A 201 -8.44 -0.99 0.57
C ALA A 201 -9.49 -1.40 -0.49
N SER A 202 -10.01 -0.46 -1.29
CA SER A 202 -10.93 -0.73 -2.39
C SER A 202 -10.24 -1.23 -3.67
N HIS A 203 -8.93 -1.07 -3.77
CA HIS A 203 -8.12 -1.52 -4.90
C HIS A 203 -7.70 -3.00 -4.76
N SER A 204 -7.11 -3.56 -5.82
CA SER A 204 -6.49 -4.89 -5.75
C SER A 204 -5.32 -4.88 -4.77
N GLN A 205 -5.42 -5.68 -3.70
CA GLN A 205 -4.44 -5.69 -2.62
C GLN A 205 -3.04 -6.15 -3.09
N LEU A 206 -3.01 -7.06 -4.06
CA LEU A 206 -1.76 -7.48 -4.70
C LEU A 206 -1.10 -6.31 -5.45
N ILE A 207 -1.87 -5.55 -6.22
CA ILE A 207 -1.36 -4.41 -6.99
C ILE A 207 -0.92 -3.26 -6.08
N VAL A 208 -1.67 -3.02 -5.00
CA VAL A 208 -1.30 -2.04 -3.97
C VAL A 208 0.04 -2.41 -3.32
N ALA A 209 0.25 -3.67 -2.95
CA ALA A 209 1.51 -4.13 -2.38
C ALA A 209 2.68 -3.98 -3.37
N MET A 210 2.50 -4.35 -4.65
CA MET A 210 3.51 -4.15 -5.70
C MET A 210 3.84 -2.66 -5.91
N CYS A 211 2.83 -1.78 -5.87
CA CYS A 211 3.03 -0.33 -5.99
C CYS A 211 3.84 0.23 -4.83
N LYS A 212 3.50 -0.15 -3.59
CA LYS A 212 4.26 0.20 -2.39
C LYS A 212 5.72 -0.30 -2.49
N GLU A 213 5.92 -1.54 -2.92
CA GLU A 213 7.24 -2.12 -3.12
C GLU A 213 8.07 -1.33 -4.14
N ALA A 214 7.49 -0.95 -5.28
CA ALA A 214 8.16 -0.14 -6.29
C ALA A 214 8.62 1.23 -5.75
N VAL A 215 7.73 1.93 -5.05
CA VAL A 215 8.03 3.26 -4.47
C VAL A 215 9.11 3.16 -3.41
N ASN A 216 9.05 2.19 -2.52
CA ASN A 216 10.05 2.03 -1.46
C ASN A 216 11.45 1.72 -2.01
N ASN A 217 11.55 0.93 -3.08
CA ASN A 217 12.84 0.61 -3.70
C ASN A 217 13.52 1.81 -4.37
N ALA A 218 12.80 2.92 -4.61
CA ALA A 218 13.40 4.15 -5.12
C ALA A 218 14.47 4.76 -4.19
N TYR A 219 14.44 4.41 -2.89
CA TYR A 219 15.44 4.84 -1.91
C TYR A 219 16.65 3.91 -1.79
N GLU A 220 16.57 2.72 -2.39
CA GLU A 220 17.57 1.66 -2.27
C GLU A 220 18.36 1.42 -3.57
N MET A 221 17.93 2.06 -4.66
CA MET A 221 18.46 1.83 -6.00
C MET A 221 18.85 3.14 -6.69
N SER A 222 19.71 3.03 -7.71
CA SER A 222 19.86 4.12 -8.67
C SER A 222 18.58 4.30 -9.48
N LEU A 223 18.37 5.48 -10.07
CA LEU A 223 17.19 5.73 -10.91
C LEU A 223 17.05 4.69 -12.04
N THR A 224 18.16 4.33 -12.70
CA THR A 224 18.15 3.36 -13.80
C THR A 224 17.69 1.98 -13.34
N GLU A 225 18.19 1.50 -12.20
CA GLU A 225 17.79 0.21 -11.64
C GLU A 225 16.36 0.24 -11.12
N GLY A 226 15.94 1.32 -10.47
CA GLY A 226 14.56 1.51 -10.01
C GLY A 226 13.55 1.48 -11.16
N LEU A 227 13.84 2.15 -12.29
CA LEU A 227 12.99 2.10 -13.49
C LEU A 227 12.93 0.70 -14.12
N HIS A 228 14.03 -0.05 -14.09
CA HIS A 228 14.03 -1.42 -14.57
C HIS A 228 13.18 -2.32 -13.65
N PHE A 229 13.35 -2.19 -12.33
CA PHE A 229 12.58 -2.90 -11.32
C PHE A 229 11.07 -2.62 -11.43
N GLU A 230 10.68 -1.34 -11.47
CA GLU A 230 9.29 -0.89 -11.64
C GLU A 230 8.67 -1.52 -12.90
N LYS A 231 9.38 -1.49 -14.03
CA LYS A 231 8.89 -2.06 -15.29
C LYS A 231 8.65 -3.56 -15.20
N ARG A 232 9.52 -4.30 -14.50
CA ARG A 232 9.33 -5.74 -14.28
C ARG A 232 8.13 -6.02 -13.39
N LEU A 233 7.98 -5.30 -12.27
CA LEU A 233 6.78 -5.40 -11.45
C LEU A 233 5.51 -5.09 -12.27
N PHE A 234 5.52 -4.01 -13.04
CA PHE A 234 4.42 -3.65 -13.93
C PHE A 234 4.08 -4.78 -14.92
N HIS A 235 5.07 -5.39 -15.57
CA HIS A 235 4.85 -6.54 -16.46
C HIS A 235 4.19 -7.72 -15.73
N THR A 236 4.58 -8.01 -14.48
CA THR A 236 3.97 -9.10 -13.71
C THR A 236 2.50 -8.85 -13.38
N THR A 237 2.06 -7.58 -13.31
CA THR A 237 0.65 -7.26 -13.03
C THR A 237 -0.30 -7.82 -14.08
N PHE A 238 0.14 -7.97 -15.34
CA PHE A 238 -0.66 -8.55 -16.42
C PHE A 238 -0.91 -10.06 -16.28
N ALA A 239 -0.15 -10.74 -15.42
CA ALA A 239 -0.37 -12.14 -15.08
C ALA A 239 -1.29 -12.31 -13.85
N THR A 240 -1.72 -11.21 -13.22
CA THR A 240 -2.59 -11.27 -12.04
C THR A 240 -4.07 -11.25 -12.44
N ALA A 241 -4.89 -12.04 -11.76
CA ALA A 241 -6.34 -11.94 -11.84
C ALA A 241 -6.83 -10.69 -11.08
N CYS A 242 -6.56 -9.50 -11.62
CA CYS A 242 -7.11 -8.26 -11.10
C CYS A 242 -8.55 -8.09 -11.64
N GLY A 243 -9.52 -7.74 -10.79
CA GLY A 243 -10.94 -7.63 -11.14
C GLY A 243 -11.31 -6.66 -12.28
N SER A 244 -10.35 -5.94 -12.86
CA SER A 244 -10.49 -5.10 -14.07
C SER A 244 -9.88 -5.69 -15.34
N CYS A 245 -9.06 -6.75 -15.23
CA CYS A 245 -8.44 -7.46 -16.35
C CYS A 245 -8.94 -8.91 -16.31
N TYR A 246 -9.98 -9.20 -17.08
CA TYR A 246 -10.41 -10.57 -17.27
C TYR A 246 -9.62 -11.18 -18.42
N GLN A 247 -8.87 -12.24 -18.12
CA GLN A 247 -8.33 -13.12 -19.15
C GLN A 247 -9.45 -14.07 -19.56
N LEU A 248 -9.97 -13.91 -20.77
CA LEU A 248 -10.84 -14.89 -21.40
C LEU A 248 -9.95 -15.82 -22.22
N GLU A 249 -9.82 -17.08 -21.77
CA GLU A 249 -9.31 -18.14 -22.63
C GLU A 249 -10.41 -18.50 -23.64
N LEU A 250 -10.17 -18.21 -24.91
CA LEU A 250 -11.02 -18.68 -26.00
C LEU A 250 -10.37 -19.95 -26.57
N THR A 251 -10.99 -21.10 -26.32
CA THR A 251 -10.59 -22.36 -26.96
C THR A 251 -11.30 -22.46 -28.32
N ALA A 252 -10.52 -22.39 -29.41
CA ALA A 252 -11.04 -22.67 -30.75
C ALA A 252 -10.76 -24.15 -31.07
N ILE A 253 -11.83 -24.92 -31.31
CA ILE A 253 -11.72 -26.32 -31.76
C ILE A 253 -11.76 -26.32 -33.28
N TYR A 254 -10.64 -26.70 -33.91
CA TYR A 254 -10.59 -26.90 -35.36
C TYR A 254 -10.76 -28.38 -35.69
N ARG A 255 -11.51 -28.68 -36.75
CA ARG A 255 -11.65 -30.04 -37.30
C ARG A 255 -10.96 -30.10 -38.65
N ILE A 256 -9.81 -30.77 -38.71
CA ILE A 256 -9.05 -30.97 -39.95
C ILE A 256 -9.07 -32.47 -40.28
N LYS A 257 -9.68 -32.84 -41.42
CA LYS A 257 -9.66 -34.21 -42.00
C LYS A 257 -9.94 -35.36 -41.00
N GLY A 258 -10.80 -35.14 -40.01
CA GLY A 258 -11.21 -36.18 -39.05
C GLY A 258 -10.41 -36.24 -37.74
N CYS A 259 -9.36 -35.43 -37.58
CA CYS A 259 -8.69 -35.22 -36.29
C CYS A 259 -9.11 -33.90 -35.65
N PHE A 260 -9.30 -33.91 -34.33
CA PHE A 260 -9.51 -32.71 -33.51
C PHE A 260 -8.15 -32.18 -33.08
N GLU A 261 -7.82 -30.95 -33.42
CA GLU A 261 -6.70 -30.23 -32.82
C GLU A 261 -7.24 -29.03 -32.04
N VAL A 262 -6.81 -28.94 -30.77
CA VAL A 262 -7.21 -27.89 -29.84
C VAL A 262 -6.12 -26.83 -29.85
N TYR A 263 -6.47 -25.60 -30.26
CA TYR A 263 -5.57 -24.46 -30.18
C TYR A 263 -6.13 -23.46 -29.16
N ASN A 264 -5.30 -23.14 -28.15
CA ASN A 264 -5.63 -22.15 -27.14
C ASN A 264 -5.11 -20.78 -27.58
N PHE A 265 -6.00 -19.80 -27.72
CA PHE A 265 -5.63 -18.41 -27.98
C PHE A 265 -5.93 -17.57 -26.74
N ASN A 266 -4.93 -16.81 -26.29
CA ASN A 266 -5.12 -15.79 -25.25
C ASN A 266 -5.53 -14.47 -25.92
N VAL A 267 -6.75 -14.00 -25.65
CA VAL A 267 -7.21 -12.68 -26.07
C VAL A 267 -7.37 -11.80 -24.83
N TYR A 268 -6.68 -10.66 -24.82
CA TYR A 268 -6.68 -9.73 -23.69
C TYR A 268 -7.72 -8.64 -23.89
N PHE A 269 -8.66 -8.50 -22.96
CA PHE A 269 -9.66 -7.42 -22.98
C PHE A 269 -9.52 -6.52 -21.75
N TRP A 270 -9.64 -5.22 -21.98
CA TRP A 270 -9.83 -4.23 -20.93
C TRP A 270 -11.33 -3.96 -20.80
N VAL A 271 -12.00 -4.59 -19.83
CA VAL A 271 -13.44 -4.38 -19.62
C VAL A 271 -13.66 -3.83 -18.22
N LYS A 272 -14.26 -2.63 -18.17
CA LYS A 272 -14.47 -1.89 -16.92
C LYS A 272 -15.59 -2.51 -16.04
N HIS A 273 -16.42 -3.42 -16.57
CA HIS A 273 -17.63 -3.94 -15.91
C HIS A 273 -17.79 -5.46 -16.03
N SER A 274 -18.07 -6.12 -14.89
CA SER A 274 -18.17 -7.59 -14.73
C SER A 274 -19.49 -8.20 -15.24
N ARG A 275 -20.51 -7.39 -15.58
CA ARG A 275 -21.81 -7.86 -16.11
C ARG A 275 -21.77 -8.20 -17.60
N LEU A 276 -21.12 -7.34 -18.41
CA LEU A 276 -20.90 -7.55 -19.84
C LEU A 276 -20.21 -8.89 -20.15
N LEU A 277 -19.29 -9.31 -19.29
CA LEU A 277 -18.56 -10.58 -19.44
C LEU A 277 -19.42 -11.82 -19.16
N ARG A 278 -20.40 -11.74 -18.25
CA ARG A 278 -21.35 -12.85 -18.04
C ARG A 278 -22.28 -13.05 -19.25
N GLN A 279 -22.63 -11.97 -19.94
CA GLN A 279 -23.42 -12.07 -21.18
C GLN A 279 -22.58 -12.66 -22.34
N LEU A 280 -21.30 -12.28 -22.44
CA LEU A 280 -20.36 -12.89 -23.41
C LEU A 280 -20.13 -14.40 -23.17
N ALA A 281 -20.08 -14.84 -21.91
CA ALA A 281 -19.90 -16.27 -21.59
C ALA A 281 -21.14 -17.14 -21.91
N HIS A 282 -22.31 -16.54 -22.09
CA HIS A 282 -23.58 -17.25 -22.36
C HIS A 282 -24.07 -17.14 -23.80
N SER A 283 -23.40 -16.39 -24.69
CA SER A 283 -23.78 -16.34 -26.10
C SER A 283 -23.29 -17.60 -26.83
N GLU A 284 -24.15 -18.61 -26.97
CA GLU A 284 -23.91 -19.83 -27.78
C GLU A 284 -23.69 -19.54 -29.28
N ASP A 285 -23.95 -18.31 -29.73
CA ASP A 285 -23.80 -17.89 -31.13
C ASP A 285 -22.34 -17.81 -31.62
N LEU A 286 -21.36 -17.98 -30.73
CA LEU A 286 -19.93 -17.94 -31.07
C LEU A 286 -19.41 -19.17 -31.83
N LEU A 287 -20.19 -20.25 -31.97
CA LEU A 287 -19.67 -21.57 -32.37
C LEU A 287 -20.19 -22.16 -33.69
N ARG A 288 -20.90 -21.41 -34.54
CA ARG A 288 -21.37 -21.95 -35.84
C ARG A 288 -20.39 -21.70 -36.98
N CYS A 289 -19.53 -22.68 -37.25
CA CYS A 289 -18.73 -22.76 -38.47
C CYS A 289 -19.64 -23.16 -39.67
N PRO A 290 -19.63 -22.45 -40.81
CA PRO A 290 -20.43 -22.84 -41.97
C PRO A 290 -19.88 -24.12 -42.64
N PRO A 291 -20.72 -24.87 -43.38
CA PRO A 291 -20.29 -26.09 -44.04
C PRO A 291 -19.23 -25.82 -45.12
N ALA A 292 -18.27 -26.74 -45.26
CA ALA A 292 -17.11 -26.62 -46.13
C ALA A 292 -17.52 -26.47 -47.62
N GLY A 293 -17.01 -25.42 -48.29
CA GLY A 293 -17.19 -25.26 -49.74
C GLY A 293 -17.22 -23.83 -50.30
N HIS A 294 -17.09 -22.77 -49.49
CA HIS A 294 -17.12 -21.39 -49.98
C HIS A 294 -15.77 -20.66 -49.81
N GLU A 295 -15.50 -19.71 -50.71
CA GLU A 295 -14.32 -18.82 -50.75
C GLU A 295 -13.98 -18.17 -49.39
N PRO A 296 -12.74 -17.72 -49.16
CA PRO A 296 -12.36 -17.08 -47.90
C PRO A 296 -13.25 -15.87 -47.59
N CYS A 297 -14.24 -16.08 -46.72
CA CYS A 297 -15.08 -15.00 -46.20
C CYS A 297 -14.42 -14.44 -44.94
N LEU A 298 -14.16 -13.13 -44.93
CA LEU A 298 -14.06 -12.35 -43.69
C LEU A 298 -15.42 -12.40 -43.01
N LEU A 299 -15.64 -13.40 -42.15
CA LEU A 299 -16.83 -13.44 -41.31
C LEU A 299 -16.59 -12.51 -40.13
N SER A 300 -17.30 -11.38 -40.12
CA SER A 300 -17.45 -10.55 -38.94
C SER A 300 -18.73 -10.94 -38.23
N SER A 301 -18.61 -11.47 -37.01
CA SER A 301 -19.74 -11.53 -36.09
C SER A 301 -19.71 -10.27 -35.25
N SER A 302 -20.79 -9.48 -35.31
CA SER A 302 -20.96 -8.32 -34.43
C SER A 302 -21.89 -8.67 -33.29
N VAL A 303 -21.41 -8.56 -32.06
CA VAL A 303 -22.26 -8.68 -30.87
C VAL A 303 -22.51 -7.27 -30.38
N SER A 304 -23.77 -6.87 -30.41
CA SER A 304 -24.22 -5.58 -29.87
C SER A 304 -24.83 -5.82 -28.50
N ILE A 305 -24.21 -5.26 -27.46
CA ILE A 305 -24.70 -5.39 -26.08
C ILE A 305 -25.17 -4.01 -25.61
N GLN A 306 -26.41 -3.95 -25.11
CA GLN A 306 -27.01 -2.73 -24.55
C GLN A 306 -27.04 -2.80 -23.02
N GLU A 307 -26.58 -1.74 -22.37
CA GLU A 307 -26.75 -1.51 -20.94
C GLU A 307 -27.26 -0.07 -20.73
N GLY A 308 -28.57 0.08 -20.49
CA GLY A 308 -29.20 1.41 -20.38
C GLY A 308 -29.22 2.18 -21.70
N ARG A 309 -28.60 3.37 -21.74
CA ARG A 309 -28.50 4.21 -22.96
C ARG A 309 -27.18 4.03 -23.72
N GLU A 310 -26.27 3.20 -23.23
CA GLU A 310 -24.98 2.95 -23.85
C GLU A 310 -25.01 1.63 -24.62
N SER A 311 -24.38 1.62 -25.80
CA SER A 311 -24.24 0.44 -26.66
C SER A 311 -22.78 0.22 -27.01
N VAL A 312 -22.29 -1.00 -26.78
CA VAL A 312 -20.94 -1.41 -27.19
C VAL A 312 -21.09 -2.41 -28.33
N GLN A 313 -20.45 -2.12 -29.46
CA GLN A 313 -20.45 -2.97 -30.65
C GLN A 313 -19.08 -3.66 -30.75
N LEU A 314 -19.05 -4.98 -30.58
CA LEU A 314 -17.84 -5.78 -30.71
C LEU A 314 -17.79 -6.41 -32.10
N MET A 315 -16.79 -6.06 -32.92
CA MET A 315 -16.49 -6.76 -34.18
C MET A 315 -15.41 -7.81 -33.93
N LEU A 316 -15.77 -9.09 -34.06
CA LEU A 316 -14.81 -10.21 -34.07
C LEU A 316 -14.47 -10.55 -35.51
N TYR A 317 -13.18 -10.54 -35.85
CA TYR A 317 -12.68 -10.93 -37.17
C TYR A 317 -12.11 -12.35 -37.12
N TRP A 318 -12.65 -13.24 -37.94
CA TRP A 318 -12.09 -14.57 -38.17
C TRP A 318 -11.26 -14.55 -39.46
N ALA A 319 -10.03 -15.05 -39.41
CA ALA A 319 -9.23 -15.30 -40.62
C ALA A 319 -9.22 -16.81 -40.90
N VAL A 320 -9.93 -17.23 -41.95
CA VAL A 320 -9.82 -18.59 -42.50
C VAL A 320 -8.75 -18.55 -43.59
N PHE A 321 -7.58 -19.10 -43.32
CA PHE A 321 -6.55 -19.29 -44.35
C PHE A 321 -6.80 -20.60 -45.10
N THR A 322 -7.09 -20.51 -46.40
CA THR A 322 -7.05 -21.66 -47.31
C THR A 322 -5.59 -21.94 -47.66
N VAL A 323 -5.05 -23.07 -47.20
CA VAL A 323 -3.73 -23.54 -47.64
C VAL A 323 -3.96 -24.42 -48.87
N TYR A 324 -3.35 -24.06 -50.01
CA TYR A 324 -3.31 -24.88 -51.22
C TYR A 324 -2.39 -26.09 -51.04
#